data_AF-A0A848N0L2-F1
#
_entry.id   AF-A0A848N0L2-F1
#
_cell.length_a   1.000
_cell.length_b   1.000
_cell.length_c   1.000
_cell.angle_alpha   90.00
_cell.angle_beta   90.00
_cell.angle_gamma   90.00
#
_symmetry.space_group_name_H-M   'P 1'
#
loop_
_entity.id
_entity.type
_entity.pdbx_description
1 polymer ?
#
loop_
_entity_poly.entity_id
_entity_poly.type
_entity_poly.pdbx_seq_one_letter_code
_entity_poly.pdbx_strand_id
1 'polypeptide(L)'
;MIHKQTIQKSLWLLIALFFFLPRAVQAEEASLNTYVTPLFPESQVDESKGYYELLLPPGQKETLRLEVGNSSSEPINVQVTPHTAYTNTLGNVEYGKDVEEADP
;
A
#
# COMPACT_ATOMS: atom_id res chain seq x y z
N MET A 1 38.55 -35.11 -36.60
CA MET A 1 38.59 -33.67 -36.23
C MET A 1 37.21 -32.99 -36.23
N ILE A 2 36.35 -33.22 -37.23
CA ILE A 2 35.04 -32.55 -37.37
C ILE A 2 34.07 -32.83 -36.19
N HIS A 3 34.03 -34.06 -35.67
CA HIS A 3 33.18 -34.45 -34.53
C HIS A 3 33.52 -33.72 -33.21
N LYS A 4 34.79 -33.38 -32.97
CA LYS A 4 35.21 -32.68 -31.74
C LYS A 4 34.76 -31.21 -31.77
N GLN A 5 34.78 -30.58 -32.96
CA GLN A 5 34.30 -29.21 -33.15
C GLN A 5 32.77 -29.09 -33.09
N THR A 6 32.02 -30.07 -33.60
CA THR A 6 30.55 -30.05 -33.47
C THR A 6 30.10 -30.21 -32.02
N ILE A 7 30.77 -31.08 -31.24
CA ILE A 7 30.52 -31.24 -29.80
C ILE A 7 30.88 -29.96 -29.02
N GLN A 8 31.99 -29.29 -29.37
CA GLN A 8 32.34 -28.01 -28.76
C GLN A 8 31.31 -26.92 -29.06
N LYS A 9 30.84 -26.82 -30.31
CA LYS A 9 29.82 -25.84 -30.71
C LYS A 9 28.47 -26.10 -30.04
N SER A 10 28.06 -27.37 -29.94
CA SER A 10 26.83 -27.72 -29.22
C SER A 10 26.94 -27.41 -27.72
N LEU A 11 28.12 -27.58 -27.13
CA LEU A 11 28.37 -27.22 -25.73
C LEU A 11 28.28 -25.71 -25.49
N TRP A 12 28.86 -24.90 -26.38
CA TRP A 12 28.73 -23.44 -26.30
C TRP A 12 27.29 -22.96 -26.49
N LEU A 13 26.53 -23.60 -27.39
CA LEU A 13 25.12 -23.31 -27.61
C LEU A 13 24.28 -23.62 -26.35
N LEU A 14 24.55 -24.76 -25.70
CA LEU A 14 23.89 -25.15 -24.45
C LEU A 14 24.18 -24.18 -23.30
N ILE A 15 25.43 -23.72 -23.18
CA ILE A 15 25.82 -22.72 -22.16
C ILE A 15 25.11 -21.39 -22.43
N ALA A 16 25.07 -20.93 -23.68
CA ALA A 16 24.36 -19.69 -24.04
C ALA A 16 22.85 -19.80 -23.72
N LEU A 17 22.22 -20.94 -24.01
CA LEU A 17 20.81 -21.18 -23.74
C LEU A 17 20.49 -21.14 -22.24
N PHE A 18 21.44 -21.54 -21.38
CA PHE A 18 21.29 -21.50 -19.93
C PHE A 18 21.14 -20.07 -19.37
N PHE A 19 21.71 -19.06 -20.04
CA PHE A 19 21.56 -17.65 -19.64
C PHE A 19 20.21 -17.02 -20.00
N PHE A 20 19.41 -17.67 -20.85
CA PHE A 20 18.07 -17.21 -21.23
C PHE A 20 16.94 -17.91 -20.46
N LEU A 21 17.27 -18.74 -19.47
CA LEU A 21 16.28 -19.35 -18.60
C LEU A 21 15.59 -18.26 -17.77
N PRO A 22 14.24 -18.24 -17.71
CA PRO A 22 13.52 -17.26 -16.91
C PRO A 22 13.90 -17.41 -15.44
N ARG A 23 14.23 -16.30 -14.79
CA ARG A 23 14.42 -16.26 -13.34
C ARG A 23 13.09 -15.97 -12.68
N ALA A 24 12.67 -16.85 -11.79
CA ALA A 24 11.63 -16.53 -10.83
C ALA A 24 12.17 -15.42 -9.91
N VAL A 25 11.46 -14.30 -9.85
CA VAL A 25 11.70 -13.24 -8.87
C VAL A 25 10.55 -13.33 -7.87
N GLN A 26 10.87 -13.22 -6.58
CA GLN A 26 9.88 -13.09 -5.52
C GLN A 26 9.78 -11.62 -5.17
N ALA A 27 8.56 -11.08 -5.15
CA ALA A 27 8.30 -9.80 -4.53
C ALA A 27 8.08 -10.04 -3.05
N GLU A 28 8.80 -9.31 -2.20
CA GLU A 28 8.50 -9.26 -0.78
C GLU A 28 7.20 -8.48 -0.61
N GLU A 29 6.15 -9.16 -0.12
CA GLU A 29 4.92 -8.49 0.25
C GLU A 29 5.20 -7.80 1.58
N ALA A 30 5.21 -6.47 1.59
CA ALA A 30 5.33 -5.71 2.82
C ALA A 30 4.04 -5.93 3.63
N SER A 31 4.03 -6.91 4.53
CA SER A 31 2.95 -7.06 5.48
C SER A 31 2.91 -5.82 6.36
N LEU A 32 1.79 -5.08 6.29
CA LEU A 32 1.55 -4.01 7.25
C LEU A 32 1.38 -4.67 8.63
N ASN A 33 2.41 -4.56 9.46
CA ASN A 33 2.38 -5.05 10.85
C ASN A 33 1.60 -4.09 11.77
N THR A 34 0.78 -3.23 11.18
CA THR A 34 -0.05 -2.27 11.87
C THR A 34 -1.43 -2.25 11.24
N TYR A 35 -2.44 -2.01 12.08
CA TYR A 35 -3.81 -1.81 11.62
C TYR A 35 -4.43 -0.61 12.34
N VAL A 36 -5.39 0.02 11.68
CA VAL A 36 -6.16 1.14 12.22
C VAL A 36 -7.63 0.86 12.00
N THR A 37 -8.38 0.83 13.10
CA THR A 37 -9.83 0.55 13.07
C THR A 37 -10.58 1.77 13.63
N PRO A 38 -11.55 2.32 12.88
CA PRO A 38 -12.45 3.32 13.43
C PRO A 38 -13.29 2.78 14.59
N LEU A 39 -13.41 3.55 15.66
CA LEU A 39 -14.41 3.32 16.70
C LEU A 39 -15.60 4.24 16.41
N PHE A 40 -16.61 3.68 15.74
CA PHE A 40 -17.74 4.46 15.24
C PHE A 40 -18.59 5.08 16.36
N PRO A 41 -18.92 6.37 16.26
CA PRO A 41 -19.92 7.01 17.12
C PRO A 41 -21.35 6.71 16.62
N GLU A 42 -22.35 7.13 17.41
CA GLU A 42 -23.78 6.98 17.03
C GLU A 42 -24.16 7.76 15.76
N SER A 43 -23.38 8.79 15.39
CA SER A 43 -23.60 9.59 14.17
C SER A 43 -23.15 8.87 12.88
N GLN A 44 -22.49 7.72 12.98
CA GLN A 44 -22.08 6.92 11.83
C GLN A 44 -23.30 6.39 11.07
N VAL A 45 -23.33 6.60 9.75
CA VAL A 45 -24.42 6.16 8.88
C VAL A 45 -24.39 4.66 8.64
N ASP A 46 -23.21 4.09 8.43
CA ASP A 46 -23.01 2.69 8.11
C ASP A 46 -21.78 2.12 8.83
N GLU A 47 -22.01 1.26 9.82
CA GLU A 47 -20.95 0.62 10.62
C GLU A 47 -20.18 -0.46 9.84
N SER A 48 -20.64 -0.87 8.66
CA SER A 48 -19.93 -1.85 7.82
C SER A 48 -18.75 -1.24 7.05
N LYS A 49 -18.60 0.08 7.06
CA LYS A 49 -17.54 0.80 6.36
C LYS A 49 -16.20 0.68 7.10
N GLY A 50 -15.11 0.86 6.37
CA GLY A 50 -13.76 1.00 6.94
C GLY A 50 -13.36 2.46 7.20
N TYR A 51 -14.29 3.42 7.05
CA TYR A 51 -14.06 4.85 7.17
C TYR A 51 -15.28 5.54 7.82
N TYR A 52 -15.07 6.75 8.33
CA TYR A 52 -16.15 7.54 8.93
C TYR A 52 -17.09 8.14 7.87
N GLU A 53 -18.38 7.87 8.03
CA GLU A 53 -19.47 8.47 7.26
C GLU A 53 -20.46 9.02 8.28
N LEU A 54 -20.27 10.29 8.66
CA LEU A 54 -20.96 10.89 9.81
C LEU A 54 -22.13 11.77 9.37
N LEU A 55 -23.28 11.62 10.02
CA LEU A 55 -24.42 12.51 9.87
C LEU A 55 -24.56 13.37 11.13
N LEU A 56 -24.09 14.62 11.04
CA LEU A 56 -24.11 15.60 12.13
C LEU A 56 -24.92 16.85 11.72
N PRO A 57 -25.71 17.46 12.63
CA PRO A 57 -26.28 18.78 12.42
C PRO A 57 -25.21 19.86 12.23
N PRO A 58 -25.53 20.96 11.51
CA PRO A 58 -24.60 22.06 11.30
C PRO A 58 -24.03 22.64 12.60
N GLY A 59 -22.71 22.77 12.68
CA GLY A 59 -22.01 23.35 13.82
C GLY A 59 -21.80 22.42 15.02
N GLN A 60 -22.31 21.18 14.98
CA GLN A 60 -22.02 20.19 16.02
C GLN A 60 -20.57 19.72 15.91
N LYS A 61 -19.96 19.43 17.07
CA LYS A 61 -18.62 18.85 17.18
C LYS A 61 -18.71 17.47 17.79
N GLU A 62 -17.88 16.57 17.29
CA GLU A 62 -17.77 15.20 17.76
C GLU A 62 -16.30 14.77 17.83
N THR A 63 -15.98 13.94 18.81
CA THR A 63 -14.63 13.38 18.98
C THR A 63 -14.57 12.00 18.31
N LEU A 64 -13.74 11.88 17.28
CA LEU A 64 -13.49 10.60 16.60
C LEU A 64 -12.39 9.82 17.30
N ARG A 65 -12.51 8.49 17.33
CA ARG A 65 -11.58 7.61 18.06
C ARG A 65 -11.09 6.48 17.16
N LEU A 66 -9.80 6.23 17.16
CA LEU A 66 -9.21 5.14 16.37
C LEU A 66 -8.55 4.15 17.31
N GLU A 67 -8.69 2.86 17.02
CA GLU A 67 -7.84 1.82 17.59
C GLU A 67 -6.67 1.57 16.65
N VAL A 68 -5.44 1.67 17.18
CA VAL A 68 -4.21 1.42 16.43
C VAL A 68 -3.55 0.19 17.02
N GLY A 69 -3.35 -0.83 16.19
CA GLY A 69 -2.69 -2.06 16.58
C GLY A 69 -1.30 -2.21 16.00
N ASN A 70 -0.41 -2.81 16.80
CA ASN A 70 0.92 -3.26 16.38
C ASN A 70 0.96 -4.79 16.47
N SER A 71 1.06 -5.47 15.34
CA SER A 71 1.19 -6.94 15.26
C SER A 71 2.63 -7.41 15.11
N SER A 72 3.61 -6.50 15.11
CA SER A 72 5.03 -6.87 15.10
C SER A 72 5.57 -7.20 16.49
N SER A 73 6.76 -7.80 16.53
CA SER A 73 7.53 -8.02 17.75
C SER A 73 8.32 -6.78 18.21
N GLU A 74 8.32 -5.70 17.44
CA GLU A 74 9.11 -4.51 17.69
C GLU A 74 8.23 -3.33 18.14
N PRO A 75 8.69 -2.45 19.04
CA PRO A 75 7.97 -1.23 19.37
C PRO A 75 7.81 -0.30 18.16
N ILE A 76 6.67 0.38 18.07
CA ILE A 76 6.42 1.41 17.05
C ILE A 76 6.19 2.78 17.68
N ASN A 77 6.53 3.84 16.94
CA ASN A 77 6.13 5.21 17.27
C ASN A 77 4.99 5.62 16.34
N VAL A 78 3.92 6.15 16.91
CA VAL A 78 2.72 6.54 16.15
C VAL A 78 2.52 8.05 16.26
N GLN A 79 2.36 8.71 15.11
CA GLN A 79 1.93 10.10 15.02
C GLN A 79 0.60 10.13 14.26
N VAL A 80 -0.36 10.92 14.77
CA VAL A 80 -1.68 11.08 14.15
C VAL A 80 -1.86 12.53 13.78
N THR A 81 -2.00 12.80 12.48
CA THR A 81 -2.28 14.15 11.94
C THR A 81 -3.48 14.07 10.99
N PRO A 82 -4.47 14.97 11.12
CA PRO A 82 -5.56 15.04 10.17
C PRO A 82 -5.09 15.70 8.87
N HIS A 83 -5.47 15.12 7.72
CA HIS A 83 -5.24 15.70 6.40
C HIS A 83 -6.53 15.64 5.58
N THR A 84 -6.78 16.70 4.81
CA THR A 84 -7.86 16.71 3.83
C THR A 84 -7.47 15.86 2.62
N ALA A 85 -8.40 15.06 2.12
CA ALA A 85 -8.23 14.33 0.87
C ALA A 85 -8.39 15.28 -0.32
N TYR A 86 -7.56 15.14 -1.36
CA TYR A 86 -7.72 15.88 -2.61
C TYR A 86 -7.50 14.97 -3.81
N THR A 87 -7.98 15.37 -4.98
CA THR A 87 -7.76 14.62 -6.22
C THR A 87 -6.58 15.24 -6.96
N ASN A 88 -5.52 14.46 -7.22
CA ASN A 88 -4.36 14.94 -7.96
C ASN A 88 -4.69 15.09 -9.46
N THR A 89 -3.77 15.68 -10.22
CA THR A 89 -3.93 15.91 -11.68
C THR A 89 -4.09 14.64 -12.52
N LEU A 90 -3.78 13.47 -11.94
CA LEU A 90 -3.94 12.17 -12.55
C LEU A 90 -5.26 11.47 -12.13
N GLY A 91 -6.10 12.13 -11.33
CA GLY A 91 -7.37 11.60 -10.85
C GLY A 91 -7.26 10.65 -9.65
N ASN A 92 -6.11 10.60 -8.98
CA ASN A 92 -5.92 9.77 -7.78
C ASN A 92 -6.22 10.58 -6.51
N VAL A 93 -6.83 9.94 -5.52
CA VAL A 93 -7.04 10.55 -4.20
C VAL A 93 -5.74 10.52 -3.41
N GLU A 94 -5.32 11.67 -2.90
CA GLU A 94 -4.13 11.83 -2.07
C GLU A 94 -4.49 12.40 -0.69
N TYR A 95 -3.72 11.98 0.32
CA TYR A 95 -3.90 12.32 1.73
C TYR A 95 -2.52 12.64 2.30
N GLY A 96 -2.08 13.92 2.31
CA GLY A 96 -0.74 14.23 2.85
C GLY A 96 -0.04 15.48 2.37
N LYS A 97 -0.69 16.33 1.56
CA LYS A 97 -0.17 17.67 1.27
C LYS A 97 -0.94 18.69 2.11
N ASP A 98 -0.24 19.68 2.64
CA ASP A 98 -0.85 20.94 3.06
C ASP A 98 -1.34 21.64 1.80
N VAL A 99 -2.54 21.28 1.35
CA VAL A 99 -3.17 21.93 0.21
C VAL A 99 -3.75 23.24 0.75
N GLU A 100 -3.15 24.36 0.36
CA GLU A 100 -3.57 25.70 0.79
C GLU A 100 -4.99 26.06 0.31
N GLU A 101 -5.55 25.31 -0.65
CA GLU A 101 -6.86 25.60 -1.24
C GLU A 101 -7.62 24.30 -1.52
N ALA A 102 -8.88 24.24 -1.07
CA ALA A 102 -9.78 23.14 -1.38
C ALA A 102 -10.22 23.23 -2.86
N ASP A 103 -10.44 22.08 -3.49
CA ASP A 103 -11.07 22.06 -4.82
C ASP A 103 -12.43 22.78 -4.75
N PRO A 104 -12.75 23.69 -5.70
CA PRO A 104 -13.97 24.49 -5.70
C PRO A 104 -15.26 23.70 -5.89
#